data_AF-S9RXT4-F1
#
_entry.id   AF-S9RXT4-F1
#
_cell.length_a   1.000
_cell.length_b   1.000
_cell.length_c   1.000
_cell.angle_alpha   90.00
_cell.angle_beta   90.00
_cell.angle_gamma   90.00
#
_symmetry.space_group_name_H-M   'P 1'
#
loop_
_entity.id
_entity.type
_entity.pdbx_description
1 polymer ?
#
loop_
_entity_poly.entity_id
_entity_poly.type
_entity_poly.pdbx_seq_one_letter_code
_entity_poly.pdbx_strand_id
1 'polypeptide(L)'
;MSRDRRLPGLSAWGRVADGREHQIRRRSNVEIYLDSRLDADSILGFGFEHVCIATGARWRRDRVNRQHVVPFPIDPGMPLCIPDNIMEGNLPTGGVVIAGDNHYHMGGVLAALLAIRGCEVSLITPAAHVSDWTRNTLEQAAIHQHLAGLGVEIVLKRGVTAIGAGHAVSNCLYTGTTGSHGCDAVVRVASRQGEDRLFRDLAARQET
;
A
#
# COMPACT_ATOMS: atom_id res chain seq x y z
N MET A 1 9.69 -3.79 -12.79
CA MET A 1 8.41 -3.27 -13.35
C MET A 1 7.45 -2.89 -12.23
N SER A 2 6.71 -1.77 -12.34
CA SER A 2 5.68 -1.40 -11.33
C SER A 2 4.66 -2.52 -11.16
N ARG A 3 4.49 -3.00 -9.92
CA ARG A 3 3.62 -4.13 -9.57
C ARG A 3 2.14 -3.72 -9.60
N ASP A 4 1.87 -2.45 -9.31
CA ASP A 4 0.54 -1.84 -9.27
C ASP A 4 -0.23 -2.06 -10.57
N ARG A 5 0.45 -2.06 -11.73
CA ARG A 5 -0.19 -2.26 -13.05
C ARG A 5 -0.90 -3.63 -13.20
N ARG A 6 -0.58 -4.59 -12.34
CA ARG A 6 -1.18 -5.93 -12.34
C ARG A 6 -2.46 -6.01 -11.50
N LEU A 7 -2.76 -4.95 -10.74
CA LEU A 7 -3.97 -4.88 -9.95
C LEU A 7 -5.19 -4.54 -10.85
N PRO A 8 -6.40 -4.97 -10.45
CA PRO A 8 -7.61 -4.72 -11.24
C PRO A 8 -7.80 -3.24 -11.57
N GLY A 9 -8.09 -2.94 -12.84
CA GLY A 9 -8.34 -1.57 -13.32
C GLY A 9 -7.11 -0.68 -13.52
N LEU A 10 -5.91 -1.12 -13.15
CA LEU A 10 -4.69 -0.29 -13.19
C LEU A 10 -3.72 -0.59 -14.34
N SER A 11 -4.10 -1.44 -15.30
CA SER A 11 -3.21 -1.90 -16.38
C SER A 11 -2.64 -0.75 -17.22
N ALA A 12 -3.44 0.28 -17.50
CA ALA A 12 -3.03 1.45 -18.27
C ALA A 12 -1.89 2.25 -17.60
N TRP A 13 -1.73 2.17 -16.28
CA TRP A 13 -0.66 2.88 -15.56
C TRP A 13 0.73 2.31 -15.90
N GLY A 14 0.81 1.10 -16.46
CA GLY A 14 2.05 0.55 -17.02
C GLY A 14 2.71 1.46 -18.06
N ARG A 15 1.89 2.21 -18.82
CA ARG A 15 2.36 3.13 -19.88
C ARG A 15 3.31 4.22 -19.36
N VAL A 16 3.24 4.55 -18.07
CA VAL A 16 4.19 5.49 -17.43
C VAL A 16 5.62 4.99 -17.52
N ALA A 17 5.83 3.69 -17.26
CA ALA A 17 7.13 3.05 -17.36
C ALA A 17 7.49 2.77 -18.82
N ASP A 18 6.55 2.21 -19.58
CA ASP A 18 6.79 1.80 -20.97
C ASP A 18 7.19 2.99 -21.86
N GLY A 19 6.55 4.16 -21.67
CA GLY A 19 6.89 5.39 -22.38
C GLY A 19 8.29 5.91 -22.06
N ARG A 20 8.71 5.84 -20.78
CA ARG A 20 10.07 6.25 -20.36
C ARG A 20 11.12 5.28 -20.88
N GLU A 21 10.87 3.99 -20.74
CA GLU A 21 11.77 2.94 -21.22
C GLU A 21 12.01 3.09 -22.73
N HIS A 22 10.94 3.29 -23.51
CA HIS A 22 11.06 3.51 -24.95
C HIS A 22 11.95 4.70 -25.30
N GLN A 23 11.79 5.83 -24.59
CA GLN A 23 12.59 7.04 -24.85
C GLN A 23 14.04 6.90 -24.40
N ILE A 24 14.28 6.28 -23.23
CA ILE A 24 15.62 6.14 -22.65
C ILE A 24 16.47 5.18 -23.47
N ARG A 25 15.92 4.04 -23.92
CA ARG A 25 16.65 3.04 -24.74
C ARG A 25 17.20 3.59 -26.05
N ARG A 26 16.69 4.73 -26.53
CA ARG A 26 17.12 5.40 -27.77
C ARG A 26 18.28 6.39 -27.54
N ARG A 27 18.74 6.56 -26.30
CA ARG A 27 19.80 7.50 -25.94
C ARG A 27 21.14 6.77 -25.90
N SER A 28 22.07 7.18 -26.74
CA SER A 28 23.43 6.62 -26.77
C SER A 28 24.27 6.98 -25.55
N ASN A 29 23.83 7.96 -24.76
CA ASN A 29 24.49 8.47 -23.57
C ASN A 29 23.87 7.95 -22.25
N VAL A 30 23.13 6.84 -22.29
CA VAL A 30 22.54 6.22 -21.10
C VAL A 30 22.85 4.74 -21.09
N GLU A 31 23.42 4.27 -19.99
CA GLU A 31 23.64 2.86 -19.71
C GLU A 31 22.63 2.38 -18.67
N ILE A 32 22.06 1.18 -18.87
CA ILE A 32 21.04 0.61 -17.99
C ILE A 32 21.55 -0.72 -17.44
N TYR A 33 21.68 -0.77 -16.12
CA TYR A 33 22.07 -1.97 -15.39
C TYR A 33 20.86 -2.49 -14.59
N LEU A 34 20.31 -3.61 -15.03
CA LEU A 34 19.24 -4.34 -14.32
C LEU A 34 19.85 -5.34 -13.33
N ASP A 35 19.06 -5.79 -12.36
CA ASP A 35 19.48 -6.75 -11.33
C ASP A 35 20.77 -6.35 -10.59
N SER A 36 21.03 -5.04 -10.51
CA SER A 36 22.25 -4.44 -9.96
C SER A 36 21.92 -3.63 -8.71
N ARG A 37 21.73 -4.32 -7.57
CA ARG A 37 21.50 -3.64 -6.29
C ARG A 37 22.81 -3.04 -5.79
N LEU A 38 22.81 -1.73 -5.56
CA LEU A 38 24.00 -0.97 -5.14
C LEU A 38 24.01 -0.70 -3.64
N ASP A 39 25.22 -0.65 -3.09
CA ASP A 39 25.55 -0.12 -1.77
C ASP A 39 26.41 1.15 -1.89
N ALA A 40 26.73 1.77 -0.76
CA ALA A 40 27.51 3.02 -0.73
C ALA A 40 28.94 2.82 -1.26
N ASP A 41 29.59 1.69 -0.96
CA ASP A 41 30.94 1.37 -1.42
C ASP A 41 30.99 1.27 -2.95
N SER A 42 30.03 0.56 -3.55
CA SER A 42 29.94 0.42 -5.00
C SER A 42 29.78 1.77 -5.69
N ILE A 43 28.89 2.64 -5.18
CA ILE A 43 28.64 3.96 -5.75
C ILE A 43 29.88 4.86 -5.70
N LEU A 44 30.57 4.88 -4.55
CA LEU A 44 31.80 5.65 -4.40
C LEU A 44 32.93 5.10 -5.29
N GLY A 45 33.01 3.78 -5.43
CA GLY A 45 33.97 3.11 -6.30
C GLY A 45 33.80 3.44 -7.79
N PHE A 46 32.59 3.77 -8.25
CA PHE A 46 32.35 4.19 -9.64
C PHE A 46 32.89 5.60 -9.95
N GLY A 47 33.05 6.46 -8.94
CA GLY A 47 33.58 7.81 -9.14
C GLY A 47 32.65 8.76 -9.90
N PHE A 48 31.33 8.56 -9.83
CA PHE A 48 30.35 9.48 -10.43
C PHE A 48 30.36 10.84 -9.70
N GLU A 49 30.36 11.94 -10.45
CA GLU A 49 30.33 13.31 -9.90
C GLU A 49 29.00 13.63 -9.20
N HIS A 50 27.90 13.07 -9.72
CA HIS A 50 26.55 13.33 -9.23
C HIS A 50 25.75 12.03 -9.13
N VAL A 51 25.09 11.83 -7.98
CA VAL A 51 24.29 10.64 -7.71
C VAL A 51 22.88 11.05 -7.31
N CYS A 52 21.88 10.50 -8.01
CA CYS A 52 20.46 10.67 -7.67
C CYS A 52 19.89 9.38 -7.09
N ILE A 53 19.40 9.41 -5.85
CA ILE A 53 18.84 8.24 -5.16
C ILE A 53 17.33 8.18 -5.36
N ALA A 54 16.87 7.16 -6.08
CA ALA A 54 15.45 6.93 -6.40
C ALA A 54 14.97 5.52 -5.97
N THR A 55 15.37 5.08 -4.78
CA THR A 55 15.14 3.72 -4.24
C THR A 55 13.70 3.41 -3.80
N GLY A 56 12.78 4.37 -3.94
CA GLY A 56 11.36 4.15 -3.72
C GLY A 56 10.95 4.08 -2.24
N ALA A 57 9.89 3.34 -1.97
CA ALA A 57 9.26 3.21 -0.66
C ALA A 57 8.48 1.90 -0.53
N ARG A 58 8.28 1.42 0.70
CA ARG A 58 7.49 0.22 1.01
C ARG A 58 6.28 0.55 1.87
N TRP A 59 5.23 -0.26 1.78
CA TRP A 59 4.11 -0.15 2.70
C TRP A 59 4.57 -0.49 4.11
N ARG A 60 4.23 0.37 5.08
CA ARG A 60 4.68 0.23 6.45
C ARG A 60 4.16 -1.08 7.04
N ARG A 61 4.98 -1.74 7.87
CA ARG A 61 4.62 -2.92 8.69
C ARG A 61 4.36 -2.59 10.16
N ASP A 62 4.85 -1.45 10.62
CA ASP A 62 4.89 -1.00 12.02
C ASP A 62 3.57 -0.45 12.60
N ARG A 63 2.42 -0.60 11.91
CA ARG A 63 1.07 -0.23 12.40
C ARG A 63 0.80 1.26 12.52
N VAL A 64 1.76 2.10 12.15
CA VAL A 64 1.58 3.55 12.15
C VAL A 64 0.77 3.97 10.91
N ASN A 65 -0.20 4.84 11.13
CA ASN A 65 -1.04 5.44 10.10
C ASN A 65 -1.48 6.86 10.53
N ARG A 66 -2.44 7.47 9.84
CA ARG A 66 -2.91 8.84 10.16
C ARG A 66 -3.65 8.88 11.49
N GLN A 67 -4.47 7.87 11.77
CA GLN A 67 -5.19 7.77 13.03
C GLN A 67 -4.27 7.38 14.20
N HIS A 68 -3.28 6.51 13.94
CA HIS A 68 -2.39 5.91 14.93
C HIS A 68 -0.95 6.31 14.65
N VAL A 69 -0.46 7.33 15.35
CA VAL A 69 0.95 7.76 15.27
C VAL A 69 1.90 6.83 16.03
N VAL A 70 1.35 5.89 16.80
CA VAL A 70 2.06 4.80 17.48
C VAL A 70 1.39 3.45 17.17
N PRO A 71 2.10 2.32 17.25
CA PRO A 71 1.53 1.02 16.92
C PRO A 71 0.39 0.62 17.88
N PHE A 72 -0.71 0.10 17.34
CA PHE A 72 -1.82 -0.42 18.13
C PHE A 72 -1.70 -1.95 18.40
N PRO A 73 -2.42 -2.50 19.39
CA PRO A 73 -2.34 -3.92 19.76
C PRO A 73 -2.80 -4.88 18.64
N ILE A 74 -2.04 -5.96 18.43
CA ILE A 74 -2.35 -7.02 17.46
C ILE A 74 -2.08 -8.37 18.12
N ASP A 75 -3.00 -9.30 17.98
CA ASP A 75 -2.79 -10.71 18.29
C ASP A 75 -1.73 -11.32 17.35
N PRO A 76 -0.63 -11.89 17.88
CA PRO A 76 0.47 -12.38 17.06
C PRO A 76 0.10 -13.57 16.15
N GLY A 77 -1.00 -14.28 16.45
CA GLY A 77 -1.50 -15.38 15.63
C GLY A 77 -2.35 -14.91 14.44
N MET A 78 -2.77 -13.65 14.41
CA MET A 78 -3.64 -13.13 13.35
C MET A 78 -2.86 -12.83 12.07
N PRO A 79 -3.25 -13.41 10.91
CA PRO A 79 -2.64 -13.08 9.63
C PRO A 79 -2.78 -11.59 9.29
N LEU A 80 -1.64 -10.92 9.13
CA LEU A 80 -1.57 -9.50 8.75
C LEU A 80 -0.80 -9.33 7.44
N CYS A 81 -1.49 -8.82 6.43
CA CYS A 81 -0.91 -8.53 5.12
C CYS A 81 -0.79 -7.02 4.90
N ILE A 82 0.18 -6.62 4.09
CA ILE A 82 0.29 -5.27 3.51
C ILE A 82 0.15 -5.35 1.97
N PRO A 83 -0.11 -4.24 1.27
CA PRO A 83 -0.24 -4.24 -0.18
C PRO A 83 0.92 -4.90 -0.91
N ASP A 84 2.15 -4.76 -0.41
CA ASP A 84 3.32 -5.43 -0.98
C ASP A 84 3.18 -6.96 -0.99
N ASN A 85 2.61 -7.57 0.05
CA ASN A 85 2.40 -9.03 0.10
C ASN A 85 1.35 -9.47 -0.91
N ILE A 86 0.26 -8.71 -1.03
CA ILE A 86 -0.81 -8.97 -1.99
C ILE A 86 -0.28 -8.89 -3.43
N MET A 87 0.52 -7.86 -3.72
CA MET A 87 1.17 -7.68 -5.03
C MET A 87 2.26 -8.73 -5.33
N GLU A 88 2.80 -9.38 -4.29
CA GLU A 88 3.72 -10.52 -4.41
C GLU A 88 2.98 -11.86 -4.60
N GLY A 89 1.65 -11.87 -4.53
CA GLY A 89 0.82 -13.07 -4.70
C GLY A 89 0.49 -13.80 -3.39
N ASN A 90 0.92 -13.26 -2.24
CA ASN A 90 0.58 -13.80 -0.94
C ASN A 90 -0.81 -13.30 -0.53
N LEU A 91 -1.84 -14.00 -1.00
CA LEU A 91 -3.24 -13.63 -0.80
C LEU A 91 -3.84 -14.34 0.41
N PRO A 92 -4.57 -13.61 1.29
CA PRO A 92 -5.41 -14.25 2.30
C PRO A 92 -6.61 -14.95 1.65
N THR A 93 -7.27 -15.79 2.43
CA THR A 93 -8.51 -16.50 2.07
C THR A 93 -9.53 -16.36 3.20
N GLY A 94 -10.81 -16.63 2.92
CA GLY A 94 -11.88 -16.54 3.92
C GLY A 94 -12.37 -15.10 4.13
N GLY A 95 -12.69 -14.75 5.38
CA GLY A 95 -13.08 -13.40 5.78
C GLY A 95 -11.89 -12.47 5.90
N VAL A 96 -11.92 -11.32 5.24
CA VAL A 96 -10.80 -10.36 5.20
C VAL A 96 -11.28 -8.96 5.55
N VAL A 97 -10.70 -8.40 6.61
CA VAL A 97 -10.86 -6.97 6.92
C VAL A 97 -9.75 -6.17 6.26
N ILE A 98 -10.11 -5.15 5.48
CA ILE A 98 -9.18 -4.16 4.96
C ILE A 98 -9.24 -2.91 5.83
N ALA A 99 -8.15 -2.64 6.54
CA ALA A 99 -7.98 -1.40 7.30
C ALA A 99 -7.45 -0.30 6.38
N GLY A 100 -8.34 0.51 5.82
CA GLY A 100 -8.07 1.52 4.80
C GLY A 100 -7.87 2.92 5.35
N ASP A 101 -6.62 3.33 5.56
CA ASP A 101 -6.26 4.67 6.07
C ASP A 101 -5.40 5.49 5.07
N ASN A 102 -5.13 4.94 3.89
CA ASN A 102 -4.49 5.68 2.79
C ASN A 102 -5.43 6.70 2.13
N HIS A 103 -6.74 6.42 2.14
CA HIS A 103 -7.84 7.22 1.55
C HIS A 103 -7.78 7.49 0.04
N TYR A 104 -6.84 6.89 -0.70
CA TYR A 104 -6.83 6.93 -2.16
C TYR A 104 -7.21 5.55 -2.74
N HIS A 105 -6.73 5.21 -3.93
CA HIS A 105 -7.18 4.02 -4.68
C HIS A 105 -6.85 2.66 -4.02
N MET A 106 -5.69 2.52 -3.36
CA MET A 106 -5.15 1.20 -2.99
C MET A 106 -6.10 0.35 -2.13
N GLY A 107 -6.82 0.96 -1.17
CA GLY A 107 -7.76 0.22 -0.32
C GLY A 107 -8.89 -0.41 -1.13
N GLY A 108 -9.52 0.38 -2.01
CA GLY A 108 -10.57 -0.11 -2.89
C GLY A 108 -10.08 -1.12 -3.93
N VAL A 109 -8.89 -0.90 -4.52
CA VAL A 109 -8.33 -1.84 -5.50
C VAL A 109 -8.05 -3.21 -4.89
N LEU A 110 -7.50 -3.27 -3.68
CA LEU A 110 -7.28 -4.53 -2.98
C LEU A 110 -8.59 -5.19 -2.53
N ALA A 111 -9.58 -4.39 -2.12
CA ALA A 111 -10.91 -4.90 -1.79
C ALA A 111 -11.55 -5.61 -2.99
N ALA A 112 -11.54 -4.96 -4.14
CA ALA A 112 -12.06 -5.54 -5.38
C ALA A 112 -11.28 -6.81 -5.77
N LEU A 113 -9.95 -6.78 -5.70
CA LEU A 113 -9.12 -7.95 -5.99
C LEU A 113 -9.50 -9.15 -5.11
N LEU A 114 -9.60 -8.97 -3.80
CA LEU A 114 -9.87 -10.08 -2.87
C LEU A 114 -11.31 -10.60 -3.00
N ALA A 115 -12.28 -9.71 -3.19
CA ALA A 115 -13.66 -10.12 -3.47
C ALA A 115 -13.78 -10.93 -4.76
N ILE A 116 -13.12 -10.50 -5.85
CA ILE A 116 -13.05 -11.26 -7.11
C ILE A 116 -12.39 -12.64 -6.93
N ARG A 117 -11.51 -12.78 -5.94
CA ARG A 117 -10.86 -14.06 -5.59
C ARG A 117 -11.65 -14.89 -4.57
N GLY A 118 -12.88 -14.48 -4.25
CA GLY A 118 -13.80 -15.24 -3.40
C GLY A 118 -13.63 -15.01 -1.90
N CYS A 119 -12.91 -13.98 -1.46
CA CYS A 119 -12.89 -13.59 -0.05
C CYS A 119 -14.19 -12.85 0.32
N GLU A 120 -14.65 -13.02 1.56
CA GLU A 120 -15.66 -12.15 2.16
C GLU A 120 -14.95 -10.91 2.69
N VAL A 121 -15.21 -9.72 2.12
CA VAL A 121 -14.38 -8.54 2.38
C VAL A 121 -15.17 -7.45 3.10
N SER A 122 -14.63 -6.97 4.23
CA SER A 122 -15.07 -5.74 4.89
C SER A 122 -13.99 -4.67 4.81
N LEU A 123 -14.29 -3.54 4.17
CA LEU A 123 -13.40 -2.39 4.05
C LEU A 123 -13.76 -1.33 5.09
N ILE A 124 -12.91 -1.17 6.09
CA ILE A 124 -13.09 -0.21 7.19
C ILE A 124 -12.22 1.02 6.95
N THR A 125 -12.83 2.21 6.93
CA THR A 125 -12.12 3.48 6.69
C THR A 125 -12.60 4.59 7.64
N PRO A 126 -11.66 5.36 8.21
CA PRO A 126 -11.96 6.60 8.94
C PRO A 126 -12.76 7.63 8.13
N ALA A 127 -12.58 7.64 6.81
CA ALA A 127 -13.17 8.66 5.95
C ALA A 127 -14.69 8.48 5.79
N ALA A 128 -15.37 9.59 5.43
CA ALA A 128 -16.80 9.58 5.12
C ALA A 128 -17.13 8.88 3.79
N HIS A 129 -16.12 8.62 2.95
CA HIS A 129 -16.26 7.87 1.71
C HIS A 129 -15.13 6.84 1.60
N VAL A 130 -15.43 5.71 0.95
CA VAL A 130 -14.38 4.81 0.46
C VAL A 130 -13.54 5.54 -0.59
N SER A 131 -12.21 5.38 -0.51
CA SER A 131 -11.26 6.02 -1.43
C SER A 131 -11.47 7.55 -1.51
N ASP A 132 -11.69 8.21 -0.38
CA ASP A 132 -12.16 9.61 -0.29
C ASP A 132 -11.45 10.63 -1.19
N TRP A 133 -10.13 10.50 -1.39
CA TRP A 133 -9.38 11.43 -2.24
C TRP A 133 -9.73 11.31 -3.72
N THR A 134 -10.31 10.18 -4.15
CA THR A 134 -10.76 9.95 -5.54
C THR A 134 -11.97 10.79 -5.94
N ARG A 135 -12.56 11.56 -5.01
CA ARG A 135 -13.49 12.65 -5.36
C ARG A 135 -12.81 13.69 -6.26
N ASN A 136 -11.51 13.89 -6.07
CA ASN A 136 -10.70 14.81 -6.88
C ASN A 136 -10.35 14.24 -8.26
N THR A 137 -10.50 12.93 -8.46
CA THR A 137 -10.25 12.24 -9.74
C THR A 137 -11.55 11.83 -10.43
N LEU A 138 -12.70 12.16 -9.85
CA LEU A 138 -14.05 11.82 -10.33
C LEU A 138 -14.36 10.30 -10.31
N GLU A 139 -13.56 9.49 -9.60
CA GLU A 139 -13.70 8.03 -9.59
C GLU A 139 -14.52 7.52 -8.39
N GLN A 140 -14.71 8.33 -7.35
CA GLN A 140 -15.23 7.87 -6.05
C GLN A 140 -16.59 7.17 -6.16
N ALA A 141 -17.54 7.74 -6.91
CA ALA A 141 -18.87 7.17 -7.08
C ALA A 141 -18.81 5.79 -7.77
N ALA A 142 -18.03 5.68 -8.84
CA ALA A 142 -17.84 4.43 -9.57
C ALA A 142 -17.13 3.36 -8.72
N ILE A 143 -16.14 3.76 -7.92
CA ILE A 143 -15.45 2.87 -6.97
C ILE A 143 -16.44 2.32 -5.94
N HIS A 144 -17.27 3.18 -5.34
CA HIS A 144 -18.26 2.74 -4.36
C HIS A 144 -19.25 1.74 -4.98
N GLN A 145 -19.84 2.09 -6.13
CA GLN A 145 -20.77 1.22 -6.84
C GLN A 145 -20.13 -0.13 -7.20
N HIS A 146 -18.90 -0.13 -7.69
CA HIS A 146 -18.19 -1.35 -8.05
C HIS A 146 -17.97 -2.25 -6.83
N LEU A 147 -17.49 -1.71 -5.71
CA LEU A 147 -17.26 -2.47 -4.49
C LEU A 147 -18.56 -3.03 -3.90
N ALA A 148 -19.61 -2.22 -3.84
CA ALA A 148 -20.93 -2.68 -3.39
C ALA A 148 -21.48 -3.79 -4.31
N GLY A 149 -21.30 -3.66 -5.62
CA GLY A 149 -21.70 -4.69 -6.59
C GLY A 149 -20.91 -6.00 -6.47
N LEU A 150 -19.70 -5.96 -5.91
CA LEU A 150 -18.90 -7.14 -5.56
C LEU A 150 -19.26 -7.73 -4.18
N GLY A 151 -20.21 -7.14 -3.45
CA GLY A 151 -20.59 -7.59 -2.11
C GLY A 151 -19.59 -7.20 -1.01
N VAL A 152 -18.70 -6.24 -1.26
CA VAL A 152 -17.79 -5.73 -0.23
C VAL A 152 -18.59 -4.95 0.80
N GLU A 153 -18.46 -5.29 2.08
CA GLU A 153 -19.01 -4.50 3.18
C GLU A 153 -18.19 -3.21 3.35
N ILE A 154 -18.81 -2.05 3.20
CA ILE A 154 -18.13 -0.76 3.30
C ILE A 154 -18.48 -0.11 4.65
N VAL A 155 -17.51 -0.07 5.56
CA VAL A 155 -17.67 0.46 6.92
C VAL A 155 -17.00 1.83 7.00
N LEU A 156 -17.81 2.88 6.92
CA LEU A 156 -17.37 4.28 6.87
C LEU A 156 -17.30 4.91 8.25
N LYS A 157 -16.50 5.99 8.39
CA LYS A 157 -16.37 6.79 9.61
C LYS A 157 -15.91 5.97 10.82
N ARG A 158 -15.15 4.90 10.57
CA ARG A 158 -14.61 4.03 11.60
C ARG A 158 -13.13 3.74 11.38
N GLY A 159 -12.37 3.82 12.46
CA GLY A 159 -10.98 3.41 12.50
C GLY A 159 -10.82 1.99 13.00
N VAL A 160 -9.75 1.28 12.62
CA VAL A 160 -9.35 0.03 13.29
C VAL A 160 -8.43 0.38 14.45
N THR A 161 -8.73 -0.09 15.67
CA THR A 161 -8.00 0.25 16.90
C THR A 161 -7.28 -0.92 17.54
N ALA A 162 -7.67 -2.14 17.24
CA ALA A 162 -6.98 -3.35 17.65
C ALA A 162 -7.29 -4.50 16.68
N ILE A 163 -6.44 -5.53 16.68
CA ILE A 163 -6.69 -6.78 15.97
C ILE A 163 -6.55 -7.90 17.00
N GLY A 164 -7.65 -8.63 17.25
CA GLY A 164 -7.67 -9.78 18.15
C GLY A 164 -7.60 -11.10 17.37
N ALA A 165 -7.68 -12.21 18.09
CA ALA A 165 -7.84 -13.53 17.48
C ALA A 165 -9.17 -13.59 16.69
N GLY A 166 -9.09 -13.74 15.37
CA GLY A 166 -10.24 -13.92 14.49
C GLY A 166 -11.13 -12.69 14.30
N HIS A 167 -10.69 -11.48 14.69
CA HIS A 167 -11.47 -10.26 14.49
C HIS A 167 -10.65 -8.97 14.51
N ALA A 168 -11.16 -7.93 13.86
CA ALA A 168 -10.69 -6.56 13.98
C ALA A 168 -11.63 -5.75 14.88
N VAL A 169 -11.07 -4.92 15.76
CA VAL A 169 -11.82 -3.96 16.58
C VAL A 169 -11.76 -2.61 15.90
N SER A 170 -12.93 -1.99 15.74
CA SER A 170 -13.06 -0.64 15.20
C SER A 170 -13.65 0.32 16.22
N ASN A 171 -13.47 1.63 15.98
CA ASN A 171 -14.14 2.68 16.73
C ASN A 171 -14.87 3.63 15.78
N CYS A 172 -16.08 4.07 16.14
CA CYS A 172 -16.70 5.24 15.51
C CYS A 172 -15.85 6.47 15.77
N LEU A 173 -15.48 7.23 14.73
CA LEU A 173 -14.65 8.42 14.89
C LEU A 173 -15.33 9.57 15.62
N TYR A 174 -16.66 9.57 15.70
CA TYR A 174 -17.42 10.63 16.38
C TYR A 174 -17.67 10.33 17.85
N THR A 175 -17.98 9.08 18.18
CA THR A 175 -18.46 8.69 19.52
C THR A 175 -17.46 7.83 20.28
N GLY A 176 -16.41 7.32 19.63
CA GLY A 176 -15.51 6.33 20.20
C GLY A 176 -16.11 4.93 20.35
N THR A 177 -17.41 4.74 20.06
CA THR A 177 -18.10 3.47 20.24
C THR A 177 -17.42 2.37 19.44
N THR A 178 -17.04 1.30 20.15
CA THR A 178 -16.31 0.19 19.55
C THR A 178 -17.24 -0.79 18.82
N GLY A 179 -16.68 -1.57 17.91
CA GLY A 179 -17.38 -2.69 17.27
C GLY A 179 -16.40 -3.73 16.76
N SER A 180 -16.83 -4.98 16.74
CA SER A 180 -16.02 -6.12 16.30
C SER A 180 -16.41 -6.55 14.89
N HIS A 181 -15.41 -6.94 14.09
CA HIS A 181 -15.55 -7.42 12.72
C HIS A 181 -14.81 -8.75 12.60
N GLY A 182 -15.56 -9.86 12.49
CA GLY A 182 -14.97 -11.19 12.34
C GLY A 182 -14.17 -11.30 11.05
N CYS A 183 -13.00 -11.92 11.11
CA CYS A 183 -12.16 -12.16 9.93
C CYS A 183 -11.09 -13.21 10.20
N ASP A 184 -10.57 -13.81 9.13
CA ASP A 184 -9.45 -14.74 9.13
C ASP A 184 -8.12 -14.02 8.84
N ALA A 185 -8.16 -12.85 8.21
CA ALA A 185 -6.99 -12.03 7.94
C ALA A 185 -7.30 -10.52 7.93
N VAL A 186 -6.27 -9.72 8.18
CA VAL A 186 -6.34 -8.26 8.02
C VAL A 186 -5.35 -7.78 6.96
N VAL A 187 -5.82 -6.99 5.99
CA VAL A 187 -4.97 -6.29 5.04
C VAL A 187 -4.89 -4.82 5.43
N ARG A 188 -3.70 -4.35 5.79
CA ARG A 188 -3.51 -2.97 6.25
C ARG A 188 -3.02 -2.07 5.13
N VAL A 189 -3.84 -1.10 4.76
CA VAL A 189 -3.54 -0.11 3.72
C VAL A 189 -3.38 1.27 4.37
N ALA A 190 -2.21 1.50 4.96
CA ALA A 190 -1.89 2.69 5.75
C ALA A 190 -1.03 3.69 4.95
N SER A 191 0.22 3.88 5.35
CA SER A 191 1.18 4.76 4.68
C SER A 191 2.42 3.96 4.24
N ARG A 192 3.39 4.66 3.64
CA ARG A 192 4.65 4.10 3.16
C ARG A 192 5.84 4.72 3.87
N GLN A 193 6.93 3.99 3.92
CA GLN A 193 8.23 4.45 4.41
C GLN A 193 9.24 4.41 3.27
N GLY A 194 10.00 5.50 3.10
CA GLY A 194 11.05 5.59 2.08
C GLY A 194 12.14 4.54 2.31
N GLU A 195 12.66 3.96 1.22
CA GLU A 195 13.82 3.08 1.28
C GLU A 195 15.10 3.93 1.24
N ASP A 196 15.38 4.63 2.34
CA ASP A 196 16.40 5.70 2.40
C ASP A 196 17.78 5.26 2.92
N ARG A 197 17.97 3.97 3.21
CA ARG A 197 19.21 3.46 3.80
C ARG A 197 20.45 3.84 2.98
N LEU A 198 20.42 3.60 1.66
CA LEU A 198 21.53 3.92 0.76
C LEU A 198 21.88 5.41 0.78
N PHE A 199 20.87 6.27 0.81
CA PHE A 199 21.07 7.71 0.93
C PHE A 199 21.75 8.07 2.24
N ARG A 200 21.28 7.52 3.37
CA ARG A 200 21.87 7.76 4.69
C ARG A 200 23.31 7.25 4.78
N ASP A 201 23.57 6.07 4.23
CA ASP A 201 24.91 5.46 4.21
C ASP A 201 25.90 6.31 3.38
N LEU A 202 25.47 6.95 2.29
CA LEU A 202 26.28 7.89 1.51
C LEU A 202 26.47 9.23 2.21
N ALA A 203 25.42 9.80 2.79
CA ALA A 203 25.47 11.08 3.50
C ALA A 203 26.44 11.03 4.68
N ALA A 204 26.45 9.93 5.43
CA ALA A 204 27.37 9.72 6.55
C ALA A 204 28.86 9.71 6.14
N ARG A 205 29.17 9.49 4.85
CA ARG A 205 30.54 9.49 4.32
C ARG A 205 30.97 10.83 3.72
N GLN A 206 30.07 11.81 3.59
CA GLN A 206 30.43 13.18 3.22
C GLN A 206 30.97 13.99 4.41
N GLU A 207 30.67 13.55 5.63
CA GLU A 207 31.09 14.21 6.87
C GLU A 207 32.49 13.75 7.36
N THR A 208 33.17 12.91 6.57
CA THR A 208 34.56 12.45 6.81
C THR A 208 35.47 12.95 5.70
#